data_AF-A0A6I3UA36-F1
#
_entry.id   AF-A0A6I3UA36-F1
#
_cell.length_a   1.000
_cell.length_b   1.000
_cell.length_c   1.000
_cell.angle_alpha   90.00
_cell.angle_beta   90.00
_cell.angle_gamma   90.00
#
_symmetry.space_group_name_H-M   'P 1'
#
loop_
_entity.id
_entity.type
_entity.pdbx_description
1 polymer ?
#
loop_
_entity_poly.entity_id
_entity_poly.type
_entity_poly.pdbx_seq_one_letter_code
_entity_poly.pdbx_strand_id
1 'polypeptide(L)'
;VWRAMEDLYQEGKIRAIGVSNFLPHHVDALLETVRVIPAVNQVRLAPGVYQEEVVDYCREKGILLEAWGPFGQGELFEQKEVQEIAAKHGKS
;
A
#
# COMPACT_ATOMS: atom_id res chain seq x y z
N VAL A 1 3.08 -19.24 4.22
CA VAL A 1 3.69 -17.99 4.75
C VAL A 1 2.73 -17.25 5.67
N TRP A 2 1.54 -16.83 5.21
CA TRP A 2 0.59 -16.06 6.02
C TRP A 2 0.26 -16.68 7.39
N ARG A 3 -0.04 -17.99 7.45
CA ARG A 3 -0.33 -18.68 8.72
C ARG A 3 0.76 -18.50 9.78
N ALA A 4 2.04 -18.55 9.37
CA ALA A 4 3.15 -18.32 10.29
C ALA A 4 3.21 -16.86 10.77
N MET A 5 2.85 -15.90 9.91
CA MET A 5 2.76 -14.49 10.32
C MET A 5 1.61 -14.27 11.32
N GLU A 6 0.47 -14.95 11.13
CA GLU A 6 -0.63 -14.93 12.08
C GLU A 6 -0.24 -15.54 13.43
N ASP A 7 0.50 -16.65 13.45
CA ASP A 7 0.97 -17.27 14.69
C ASP A 7 1.91 -16.31 15.45
N LEU A 8 2.86 -15.68 14.75
CA LEU A 8 3.75 -14.67 15.34
C LEU A 8 2.98 -13.44 15.88
N TYR A 9 1.91 -13.03 15.19
CA TYR A 9 1.04 -11.94 15.63
C TYR A 9 0.26 -12.33 16.89
N GLN A 10 -0.30 -13.54 16.93
CA GLN A 10 -1.03 -14.07 18.09
C GLN A 10 -0.13 -14.28 19.32
N GLU A 11 1.12 -14.69 19.10
CA GLU A 11 2.14 -14.78 20.15
C GLU A 11 2.62 -13.40 20.64
N GLY A 12 2.17 -12.29 20.02
CA GLY A 12 2.57 -10.93 20.36
C GLY A 12 4.00 -10.57 19.96
N LYS A 13 4.66 -11.40 19.14
CA LYS A 13 6.04 -11.16 18.66
C LYS A 13 6.09 -10.03 17.62
N ILE A 14 5.00 -9.84 16.89
CA ILE A 14 4.81 -8.75 15.94
C ILE A 14 3.45 -8.08 16.17
N ARG A 15 3.36 -6.78 15.90
CA ARG A 15 2.18 -5.96 16.25
C ARG A 15 1.16 -5.78 15.13
N ALA A 16 1.53 -6.14 13.90
CA ALA A 16 0.66 -6.09 12.73
C ALA A 16 1.26 -6.98 11.64
N ILE A 17 0.41 -7.46 10.73
CA ILE A 17 0.80 -8.23 9.55
C ILE A 17 0.09 -7.67 8.32
N GLY A 18 0.78 -7.67 7.20
CA GLY A 18 0.30 -7.10 5.95
C GLY A 18 0.93 -7.78 4.75
N VAL A 19 0.49 -7.37 3.57
CA VAL A 19 0.95 -7.86 2.28
C VAL A 19 1.60 -6.74 1.48
N SER A 20 2.25 -7.10 0.37
CA SER A 20 2.84 -6.13 -0.55
C SER A 20 2.66 -6.62 -1.98
N ASN A 21 2.28 -5.71 -2.87
CA ASN A 21 2.03 -5.96 -4.30
C ASN A 21 0.87 -6.95 -4.56
N PHE A 22 -0.15 -6.96 -3.70
CA PHE A 22 -1.33 -7.81 -3.90
C PHE A 22 -2.37 -7.08 -4.75
N LEU A 23 -2.93 -7.80 -5.73
CA LEU A 23 -4.09 -7.41 -6.52
C LEU A 23 -5.37 -7.95 -5.86
N PRO A 24 -6.58 -7.47 -6.22
CA PRO A 24 -7.84 -7.90 -5.60
C PRO A 24 -7.98 -9.43 -5.50
N HIS A 25 -7.75 -10.15 -6.59
CA HIS A 25 -7.85 -11.62 -6.60
C HIS A 25 -6.81 -12.33 -5.71
N HIS A 26 -5.63 -11.73 -5.48
CA HIS A 26 -4.67 -12.27 -4.51
C HIS A 26 -5.19 -12.09 -3.08
N VAL A 27 -5.83 -10.95 -2.80
CA VAL A 27 -6.44 -10.69 -1.49
C VAL A 27 -7.66 -11.59 -1.28
N ASP A 28 -8.53 -11.75 -2.28
CA ASP A 28 -9.66 -12.68 -2.21
C ASP A 28 -9.20 -14.10 -1.86
N ALA A 29 -8.21 -14.64 -2.61
CA ALA A 29 -7.65 -15.97 -2.36
C ALA A 29 -7.03 -16.09 -0.95
N LEU A 30 -6.42 -15.02 -0.44
CA LEU A 30 -5.91 -14.99 0.92
C LEU A 30 -7.05 -15.05 1.93
N LEU A 31 -8.06 -14.18 1.77
CA LEU A 31 -9.19 -14.01 2.68
C LEU A 31 -10.03 -15.29 2.87
N GLU A 32 -10.00 -16.23 1.93
CA GLU A 32 -10.65 -17.54 2.07
C GLU A 32 -10.20 -18.33 3.31
N THR A 33 -8.97 -18.10 3.80
CA THR A 33 -8.37 -18.94 4.84
C THR A 33 -7.75 -18.18 6.02
N VAL A 34 -7.79 -16.85 6.02
CA VAL A 34 -7.15 -16.06 7.09
C VAL A 34 -7.95 -16.05 8.39
N ARG A 35 -7.22 -16.00 9.50
CA ARG A 35 -7.71 -15.63 10.83
C ARG A 35 -7.60 -14.12 11.07
N VAL A 36 -6.67 -13.47 10.39
CA VAL A 36 -6.38 -12.04 10.54
C VAL A 36 -6.36 -11.40 9.15
N ILE A 37 -7.20 -10.38 8.92
CA ILE A 37 -7.19 -9.60 7.69
C ILE A 37 -5.88 -8.79 7.63
N PRO A 38 -5.20 -8.70 6.46
CA PRO A 38 -4.01 -7.87 6.32
C PRO A 38 -4.27 -6.42 6.75
N ALA A 39 -3.44 -5.90 7.65
CA ALA A 39 -3.57 -4.51 8.10
C ALA A 39 -3.16 -3.51 7.01
N VAL A 40 -2.24 -3.90 6.13
CA VAL A 40 -1.70 -3.06 5.06
C VAL A 40 -1.48 -3.88 3.78
N ASN A 41 -1.64 -3.22 2.62
CA ASN A 41 -1.14 -3.66 1.33
C ASN A 41 -0.19 -2.58 0.78
N GLN A 42 1.11 -2.86 0.79
CA GLN A 42 2.11 -1.93 0.26
C GLN A 42 2.22 -2.10 -1.26
N VAL A 43 1.84 -1.09 -2.04
CA VAL A 43 1.74 -1.15 -3.52
C VAL A 43 2.36 0.07 -4.19
N ARG A 44 2.66 -0.04 -5.50
CA ARG A 44 3.25 1.08 -6.26
C ARG A 44 2.22 2.18 -6.45
N LEU A 45 2.36 3.28 -5.73
CA LEU A 45 1.48 4.43 -5.88
C LEU A 45 2.33 5.68 -5.98
N ALA A 46 2.10 6.45 -7.04
CA ALA A 46 2.80 7.70 -7.31
C ALA A 46 1.90 8.58 -8.20
N PRO A 47 2.17 9.89 -8.32
CA PRO A 47 1.50 10.69 -9.34
C PRO A 47 1.63 10.03 -10.73
N GLY A 48 0.50 9.80 -11.41
CA GLY A 48 0.43 9.06 -12.68
C GLY A 48 0.33 7.53 -12.56
N VAL A 49 0.43 6.97 -11.35
CA VAL A 49 0.30 5.53 -11.06
C VAL A 49 -0.69 5.35 -9.91
N TYR A 50 -1.99 5.40 -10.24
CA TYR A 50 -3.06 5.48 -9.24
C TYR A 50 -3.60 4.12 -8.76
N GLN A 51 -3.52 3.06 -9.59
CA GLN A 51 -4.04 1.72 -9.30
C GLN A 51 -5.46 1.72 -8.68
N GLU A 52 -6.41 2.45 -9.28
CA GLU A 52 -7.75 2.72 -8.72
C GLU A 52 -8.46 1.46 -8.22
N GLU A 53 -8.46 0.38 -9.01
CA GLU A 53 -9.08 -0.90 -8.63
C GLU A 53 -8.50 -1.47 -7.32
N VAL A 54 -7.17 -1.49 -7.18
CA VAL A 54 -6.49 -2.00 -5.98
C VAL A 54 -6.78 -1.08 -4.80
N VAL A 55 -6.78 0.24 -5.03
CA VAL A 55 -7.00 1.25 -4.00
C VAL A 55 -8.40 1.15 -3.41
N ASP A 56 -9.40 1.12 -4.27
CA ASP A 56 -10.80 1.06 -3.84
C ASP A 56 -11.11 -0.28 -3.18
N TYR A 57 -10.63 -1.38 -3.75
CA TYR A 57 -10.76 -2.70 -3.14
C TYR A 57 -10.13 -2.76 -1.72
N CYS A 58 -8.91 -2.24 -1.54
CA CYS A 58 -8.28 -2.21 -0.21
C CYS A 58 -9.08 -1.34 0.77
N ARG A 59 -9.58 -0.18 0.35
CA ARG A 59 -10.42 0.70 1.18
C ARG A 59 -11.70 0.02 1.61
N GLU A 60 -12.41 -0.65 0.70
CA GLU A 60 -13.64 -1.39 0.99
C GLU A 60 -13.43 -2.52 2.01
N LYS A 61 -12.26 -3.18 1.98
CA LYS A 61 -11.90 -4.25 2.92
C LYS A 61 -11.28 -3.76 4.23
N GLY A 62 -11.09 -2.44 4.40
CA GLY A 62 -10.43 -1.87 5.58
C GLY A 62 -8.92 -2.16 5.64
N ILE A 63 -8.27 -2.39 4.49
CA ILE A 63 -6.84 -2.62 4.37
C ILE A 63 -6.15 -1.28 4.07
N LEU A 64 -5.18 -0.89 4.90
CA LEU A 64 -4.42 0.34 4.69
C LEU A 64 -3.57 0.22 3.41
N LEU A 65 -3.49 1.27 2.62
CA LEU A 65 -2.54 1.35 1.50
C LEU A 65 -1.27 2.03 1.95
N GLU A 66 -0.13 1.44 1.63
CA GLU A 66 1.18 2.05 1.80
C GLU A 66 1.84 2.20 0.42
N ALA A 67 2.17 3.43 0.04
CA ALA A 67 2.78 3.71 -1.24
C ALA A 67 4.28 3.40 -1.23
N TRP A 68 4.73 2.45 -2.04
CA TRP A 68 6.15 2.34 -2.37
C TRP A 68 6.46 3.12 -3.66
N GLY A 69 7.65 3.74 -3.69
CA GLY A 69 8.08 4.62 -4.79
C GLY A 69 7.21 5.87 -5.00
N PRO A 70 6.74 6.58 -3.95
CA PRO A 70 5.74 7.65 -4.06
C PRO A 70 6.16 8.84 -4.93
N PHE A 71 7.46 9.03 -5.14
CA PHE A 71 8.03 10.11 -5.95
C PHE A 71 8.51 9.65 -7.34
N GLY A 72 8.01 8.52 -7.86
CA GLY A 72 8.46 7.99 -9.15
C GLY A 72 9.95 7.67 -9.17
N GLN A 73 10.51 7.23 -8.04
CA GLN A 73 11.96 7.04 -7.83
C GLN A 73 12.82 8.30 -8.04
N GLY A 74 12.22 9.48 -8.03
CA GLY A 74 12.88 10.78 -8.18
C GLY A 74 12.44 11.55 -9.41
N GLU A 75 11.89 10.87 -10.43
CA GLU A 75 11.41 11.48 -11.69
C GLU A 75 10.35 12.57 -11.45
N LEU A 76 9.59 12.47 -10.35
CA LEU A 76 8.57 13.46 -10.01
C LEU A 76 9.16 14.86 -9.78
N PHE A 77 10.38 14.95 -9.26
CA PHE A 77 11.02 16.23 -8.95
C PHE A 77 11.48 16.99 -10.20
N GLU A 78 11.54 16.32 -11.35
CA GLU A 78 11.88 16.93 -12.64
C GLU A 78 10.64 17.51 -13.36
N GLN A 79 9.43 17.19 -12.88
CA GLN A 79 8.18 17.65 -13.49
C GLN A 79 7.95 19.14 -13.20
N LYS A 80 7.76 19.92 -14.26
CA LYS A 80 7.58 21.37 -14.18
C LYS A 80 6.37 21.74 -13.33
N GLU A 81 5.27 21.03 -13.48
CA GLU A 81 4.03 21.23 -12.72
C GLU A 81 4.25 21.04 -11.22
N VAL A 82 5.06 20.05 -10.83
CA VAL A 82 5.41 19.78 -9.43
C VAL A 82 6.28 20.90 -8.87
N GLN A 83 7.28 21.36 -9.62
CA GLN A 83 8.13 22.48 -9.23
C GLN A 83 7.35 23.79 -9.07
N GLU A 84 6.39 24.06 -9.95
CA GLU A 84 5.52 25.24 -9.86
C GLU A 84 4.63 25.21 -8.61
N ILE A 85 4.04 24.04 -8.28
CA ILE A 85 3.28 23.84 -7.05
C ILE A 85 4.18 24.02 -5.83
N ALA A 86 5.36 23.41 -5.83
CA ALA A 86 6.32 23.49 -4.72
C ALA A 86 6.74 24.95 -4.45
N ALA A 87 7.08 25.71 -5.50
CA ALA A 87 7.44 27.12 -5.40
C ALA A 87 6.29 27.99 -4.87
N LYS A 88 5.05 27.76 -5.35
CA LYS A 88 3.86 28.47 -4.87
C LYS A 88 3.63 28.30 -3.37
N HIS A 89 3.98 27.15 -2.81
CA HIS A 89 3.73 26.81 -1.41
C HIS A 89 4.98 26.93 -0.51
N GLY A 90 6.16 27.28 -1.06
CA GLY A 90 7.41 27.33 -0.30
C GLY A 90 7.82 25.97 0.27
N LYS A 91 7.59 24.90 -0.51
CA LYS A 91 7.91 23.50 -0.15
C LYS A 91 8.87 22.90 -1.18
N SER A 92 9.39 21.72 -0.85
CA SER A 92 10.15 20.83 -1.73
C SER A 92 9.24 19.79 -2.36
#